data_AF-A0A449A9A2-F1
#
_entry.id   AF-A0A449A9A2-F1
#
_cell.length_a   1.000
_cell.length_b   1.000
_cell.length_c   1.000
_cell.angle_alpha   90.00
_cell.angle_beta   90.00
_cell.angle_gamma   90.00
#
_symmetry.space_group_name_H-M   'P 1'
#
loop_
_entity.id
_entity.type
_entity.pdbx_description
1 polymer ?
#
loop_
_entity_poly.entity_id
_entity_poly.type
_entity_poly.pdbx_seq_one_letter_code
_entity_poly.pdbx_strand_id
1 'polypeptide(L)' 'MKISYKPLWHMLVERKMNKEDLKKASGISSNIVARMGRDESVSLETIVKICAALDCKIDEVVETIKNEDNI' A
#
# COMPACT_ATOMS: atom_id res chain seq x y z
N MET A 1 16.15 -5.80 -4.52
CA MET A 1 14.99 -5.67 -3.62
C MET A 1 13.95 -4.84 -4.35
N LYS A 2 12.66 -5.21 -4.23
CA LYS A 2 11.53 -4.47 -4.78
C LYS A 2 10.58 -4.10 -3.65
N ILE A 3 9.82 -3.04 -3.85
CA ILE A 3 8.71 -2.69 -2.97
C ILE A 3 7.56 -3.66 -3.24
N SER A 4 6.80 -4.02 -2.21
CA SER A 4 5.49 -4.63 -2.36
C SER A 4 4.48 -3.99 -1.43
N TYR A 5 3.25 -3.81 -1.92
CA TYR A 5 2.11 -3.35 -1.11
C TYR A 5 1.17 -4.50 -0.73
N LYS A 6 1.65 -5.75 -0.79
CA LYS A 6 0.87 -6.93 -0.39
C LYS A 6 0.31 -6.85 1.04
N PRO A 7 1.06 -6.35 2.06
CA PRO A 7 0.53 -6.17 3.41
C PRO A 7 -0.71 -5.26 3.42
N LEU A 8 -0.67 -4.13 2.71
CA LEU A 8 -1.80 -3.22 2.56
C LEU A 8 -3.02 -3.93 1.97
N TRP A 9 -2.84 -4.72 0.92
CA TRP A 9 -3.95 -5.42 0.26
C TRP A 9 -4.59 -6.48 1.15
N HIS A 10 -3.80 -7.20 1.93
CA HIS A 10 -4.32 -8.14 2.93
C HIS A 10 -5.14 -7.40 4.00
N MET A 11 -4.59 -6.31 4.56
CA MET A 11 -5.30 -5.50 5.56
C MET A 11 -6.63 -4.95 5.02
N LEU A 12 -6.69 -4.48 3.76
CA LEU A 12 -7.95 -4.04 3.16
C LEU A 12 -8.99 -5.15 3.10
N VAL A 13 -8.59 -6.38 2.74
CA VAL A 13 -9.49 -7.54 2.72
C VAL A 13 -10.01 -7.85 4.12
N GLU A 14 -9.13 -7.88 5.13
CA GLU A 14 -9.51 -8.11 6.54
C GLU A 14 -10.51 -7.07 7.04
N ARG A 15 -10.37 -5.81 6.59
CA ARG A 15 -11.26 -4.70 6.93
C ARG A 15 -12.48 -4.57 6.02
N LYS A 16 -12.68 -5.48 5.06
CA LYS A 16 -13.76 -5.44 4.05
C LYS A 16 -13.78 -4.12 3.24
N MET A 17 -12.61 -3.55 2.98
CA MET A 17 -12.43 -2.34 2.19
C MET A 17 -11.91 -2.69 0.79
N ASN A 18 -12.39 -1.97 -0.22
CA ASN A 18 -11.81 -2.01 -1.55
C ASN A 18 -10.85 -0.83 -1.80
N LYS A 19 -10.26 -0.77 -2.99
CA LYS A 19 -9.30 0.29 -3.37
C LYS A 19 -9.93 1.69 -3.44
N GLU A 20 -11.22 1.80 -3.80
CA GLU A 20 -11.94 3.07 -3.76
C GLU A 20 -12.23 3.52 -2.32
N ASP A 21 -12.47 2.59 -1.40
CA ASP A 21 -12.62 2.91 0.02
C ASP A 21 -11.31 3.42 0.61
N LEU A 22 -10.18 2.76 0.30
CA LEU A 22 -8.84 3.24 0.66
C LEU A 22 -8.62 4.67 0.15
N LYS A 23 -8.94 4.91 -1.12
CA LYS A 23 -8.79 6.23 -1.76
C LYS A 23 -9.60 7.30 -1.03
N LYS A 24 -10.87 7.00 -0.71
CA LYS A 24 -11.75 7.92 0.03
C LYS A 24 -11.24 8.18 1.46
N ALA A 25 -10.81 7.13 2.17
CA ALA A 25 -10.35 7.24 3.55
C ALA A 25 -9.02 8.01 3.66
N SER A 26 -8.08 7.77 2.75
CA SER A 26 -6.73 8.35 2.80
C SER A 26 -6.57 9.65 2.00
N GLY A 27 -7.55 10.02 1.17
CA GLY A 27 -7.49 11.22 0.33
C GLY A 27 -6.43 11.15 -0.78
N ILE A 28 -5.87 9.98 -1.07
CA ILE A 28 -4.89 9.79 -2.14
C ILE A 28 -5.58 9.76 -3.51
N SER A 29 -4.83 10.02 -4.58
CA SER A 29 -5.39 10.01 -5.94
C SER A 29 -5.47 8.61 -6.52
N SER A 30 -6.34 8.40 -7.52
CA SER A 30 -6.42 7.14 -8.27
C SER A 30 -5.09 6.77 -8.94
N ASN A 31 -4.29 7.76 -9.34
CA ASN A 31 -2.96 7.51 -9.90
C ASN A 31 -2.04 6.84 -8.87
N ILE A 32 -2.05 7.30 -7.62
CA ILE A 32 -1.27 6.70 -6.54
C ILE A 32 -1.71 5.26 -6.27
N VAL A 33 -3.01 4.99 -6.21
CA VAL A 33 -3.54 3.62 -6.07
C VAL A 33 -3.11 2.72 -7.23
N ALA A 34 -3.11 3.24 -8.46
CA ALA A 34 -2.67 2.50 -9.64
C ALA A 34 -1.17 2.17 -9.58
N ARG A 35 -0.32 3.11 -9.14
CA ARG A 35 1.12 2.90 -8.93
C ARG A 35 1.39 1.82 -7.88
N MET A 36 0.69 1.89 -6.74
CA MET A 36 0.78 0.85 -5.71
C MET A 36 0.35 -0.52 -6.23
N GLY A 37 -0.69 -0.57 -7.09
CA GLY A 37 -1.11 -1.81 -7.74
C GLY A 37 -0.09 -2.43 -8.71
N ARG A 38 0.93 -1.66 -9.12
CA ARG A 38 2.05 -2.13 -9.95
C ARG A 38 3.36 -2.23 -9.16
N ASP A 39 3.28 -2.16 -7.83
CA ASP A 39 4.43 -2.18 -6.92
C ASP A 39 5.47 -1.07 -7.23
N GLU A 40 5.01 0.06 -7.78
CA GLU A 40 5.85 1.23 -8.01
C GLU A 40 6.04 2.02 -6.72
N SER A 41 7.19 2.69 -6.57
CA SER A 41 7.45 3.55 -5.41
C SER A 41 6.44 4.70 -5.34
N VAL A 42 6.01 5.05 -4.13
CA VAL A 42 5.25 6.26 -3.82
C VAL A 42 6.00 7.08 -2.76
N SER A 43 5.60 8.32 -2.53
CA SER A 43 6.25 9.16 -1.52
C SER A 43 5.98 8.64 -0.11
N LEU A 44 6.91 8.88 0.82
CA LEU A 44 6.69 8.58 2.24
C LEU A 44 5.46 9.31 2.80
N GLU A 45 5.21 10.54 2.35
CA GLU A 45 4.00 11.29 2.71
C GLU A 45 2.71 10.53 2.35
N THR A 46 2.69 9.84 1.21
CA THR A 46 1.55 9.00 0.81
C THR A 46 1.37 7.86 1.79
N ILE A 47 2.46 7.19 2.18
CA ILE A 47 2.42 6.08 3.13
C ILE A 47 1.91 6.56 4.49
N VAL A 48 2.40 7.71 4.98
CA VAL A 48 1.93 8.31 6.24
C VAL A 48 0.44 8.65 6.18
N LYS A 49 -0.08 9.17 5.06
CA LYS A 49 -1.53 9.41 4.88
C LYS A 49 -2.34 8.13 4.98
N ILE A 50 -1.85 7.03 4.40
CA ILE A 50 -2.51 5.72 4.49
C ILE A 50 -2.48 5.20 5.92
N CYS A 51 -1.32 5.26 6.59
CA CYS A 51 -1.18 4.88 8.00
C CYS A 51 -2.13 5.66 8.90
N ALA A 52 -2.23 6.98 8.73
CA ALA A 52 -3.16 7.82 9.49
C ALA A 52 -4.63 7.49 9.21
N ALA A 53 -4.98 7.20 7.95
CA ALA A 53 -6.36 6.90 7.56
C ALA A 53 -6.84 5.52 8.02
N LEU A 54 -5.92 4.56 8.13
CA LEU A 54 -6.22 3.19 8.53
C LEU A 54 -5.83 2.89 9.98
N ASP A 55 -5.25 3.86 10.70
CA ASP A 55 -4.71 3.65 12.05
C ASP A 55 -3.82 2.40 12.11
N CYS A 56 -2.79 2.39 11.25
CA CYS A 56 -1.86 1.27 11.10
C CYS A 56 -0.41 1.73 11.00
N LYS A 57 0.52 0.79 11.17
CA LYS A 57 1.96 1.02 11.06
C LYS A 57 2.44 0.95 9.62
N ILE A 58 3.66 1.43 9.38
CA ILE A 58 4.25 1.48 8.03
C ILE A 58 4.50 0.10 7.43
N ASP A 59 4.89 -0.89 8.25
CA ASP A 59 5.15 -2.28 7.87
C ASP A 59 3.86 -3.04 7.49
N GLU A 60 2.70 -2.56 7.95
CA GLU A 60 1.39 -3.06 7.51
C GLU A 60 0.96 -2.49 6.15
N VAL A 61 1.66 -1.46 5.65
CA VAL A 61 1.36 -0.82 4.36
C VAL A 61 2.33 -1.27 3.27
N VAL A 62 3.62 -1.36 3.60
CA VAL A 62 4.68 -1.60 2.63
C VAL A 62 5.75 -2.54 3.16
N GLU A 63 6.19 -3.45 2.31
CA GLU A 63 7.33 -4.32 2.58
C GLU A 63 8.35 -4.25 1.45
N THR A 64 9.57 -4.73 1.72
CA THR A 64 10.58 -4.93 0.69
C THR A 64 10.81 -6.42 0.49
N ILE A 65 10.67 -6.89 -0.74
CA ILE A 65 10.94 -8.27 -1.12
C ILE A 65 12.31 -8.37 -1.80
N LYS A 66 13.04 -9.46 -1.56
CA LYS A 66 14.23 -9.78 -2.36
C LYS A 66 13.76 -10.15 -3.77
N ASN A 67 14.54 -9.79 -4.78
CA ASN A 67 14.34 -10.43 -6.08
C ASN A 67 14.81 -11.87 -5.86
N GLU A 68 13.89 -12.81 -5.86
CA GLU A 68 14.26 -14.21 -6.06
C GLU A 68 14.83 -14.28 -7.48
N ASP A 69 16.15 -14.18 -7.60
CA ASP A 69 16.83 -14.88 -8.67
C ASP A 69 16.59 -16.36 -8.36
N ASN A 70 15.73 -16.99 -9.16
CA ASN A 70 15.54 -18.44 -9.14
C ASN A 70 16.92 -19.10 -9.13
N ILE A 71 17.25 -19.80 -8.03
CA ILE A 71 18.33 -20.80 -8.02
C ILE A 71 17.81 -22.05 -8.70
#